data_AF-A0A1S2NXR7-F1
#
_entry.id   AF-A0A1S2NXR7-F1
#
_cell.length_a   1.000
_cell.length_b   1.000
_cell.length_c   1.000
_cell.angle_alpha   90.00
_cell.angle_beta   90.00
_cell.angle_gamma   90.00
#
_symmetry.space_group_name_H-M   'P 1'
#
loop_
_entity.id
_entity.type
_entity.pdbx_description
1 polymer ?
#
loop_
_entity_poly.entity_id
_entity_poly.type
_entity_poly.pdbx_seq_one_letter_code
_entity_poly.pdbx_strand_id
1 'polypeptide(L)'
;MPGAATLHLADGVALLRPEEQVFTAMLGGFANQQLARNLARSTVEGRENTVKAFAAYVNAFPWQWTPAMVDEWLGDLRSLRDLKRSTIRSYSEAVRAFCHFATDPLYEWATTCEERFGSHPVQVVHEWAAAGRR
;
A
#
# COMPACT_ATOMS: atom_id res chain seq x y z
N MET A 1 17.01 10.42 -5.47
CA MET A 1 17.72 9.26 -4.90
C MET A 1 17.05 8.01 -5.45
N PRO A 2 17.72 7.22 -6.30
CA PRO A 2 17.15 5.95 -6.78
C PRO A 2 16.90 5.03 -5.58
N GLY A 3 15.68 4.49 -5.50
CA GLY A 3 15.08 3.86 -4.32
C GLY A 3 15.55 2.43 -4.02
N ALA A 4 16.67 1.98 -4.59
CA ALA A 4 17.36 0.77 -4.16
C ALA A 4 18.44 1.17 -3.15
N ALA A 5 18.03 1.56 -1.94
CA ALA A 5 18.98 1.73 -0.85
C ALA A 5 19.53 0.35 -0.50
N THR A 6 20.80 0.14 -0.83
CA THR A 6 21.62 -1.02 -0.50
C THR A 6 21.35 -1.49 0.93
N LEU A 7 20.68 -2.62 1.08
CA LEU A 7 20.46 -3.30 2.36
C LEU A 7 21.82 -3.81 2.87
N HIS A 8 22.51 -2.99 3.66
CA HIS A 8 23.72 -3.39 4.35
C HIS A 8 23.37 -4.19 5.61
N LEU A 9 23.48 -5.51 5.46
CA LEU A 9 23.82 -6.58 6.40
C LEU A 9 23.85 -6.25 7.92
N ALA A 10 22.84 -6.76 8.63
CA ALA A 10 23.01 -7.38 9.95
C ALA A 10 22.64 -8.88 9.80
N ASP A 11 23.67 -9.68 9.58
CA ASP A 11 23.73 -10.95 8.83
C ASP A 11 23.01 -12.19 9.41
N GLY A 12 22.03 -12.02 10.30
CA GLY A 12 21.35 -13.17 10.93
C GLY A 12 19.85 -13.03 11.13
N VAL A 13 19.37 -11.81 11.35
CA VAL A 13 17.94 -11.55 11.64
C VAL A 13 17.25 -10.85 10.45
N ALA A 14 17.99 -10.07 9.66
CA ALA A 14 17.49 -9.42 8.45
C ALA A 14 17.16 -10.41 7.31
N LEU A 15 17.52 -11.68 7.42
CA LEU A 15 17.11 -12.71 6.44
C LEU A 15 15.76 -13.37 6.79
N LEU A 16 15.24 -13.19 8.00
CA LEU A 16 14.12 -14.00 8.49
C LEU A 16 12.74 -13.51 8.05
N ARG A 17 12.62 -12.27 7.55
CA ARG A 17 11.35 -11.66 7.14
C ARG A 17 11.52 -10.73 5.94
N PRO A 18 11.90 -11.28 4.77
CA PRO A 18 12.18 -10.47 3.58
C PRO A 18 10.95 -9.66 3.14
N GLU A 19 9.74 -10.19 3.30
CA GLU A 19 8.50 -9.53 2.93
C GLU A 19 8.24 -8.27 3.76
N GLU A 20 8.39 -8.36 5.09
CA GLU A 20 8.19 -7.23 6.00
C GLU A 20 9.19 -6.10 5.74
N GLN A 21 10.42 -6.44 5.39
CA GLN A 21 11.46 -5.47 5.07
C GLN A 21 11.17 -4.72 3.77
N VAL A 22 10.81 -5.46 2.71
CA VAL A 22 10.44 -4.83 1.44
C VAL A 22 9.21 -3.95 1.64
N PHE A 23 8.19 -4.43 2.35
CA PHE A 23 7.01 -3.62 2.64
C PHE A 23 7.33 -2.35 3.45
N THR A 24 8.19 -2.45 4.47
CA THR A 24 8.65 -1.29 5.25
C THR A 24 9.39 -0.28 4.37
N ALA A 25 10.25 -0.75 3.47
CA ALA A 25 10.97 0.10 2.53
C ALA A 25 10.03 0.78 1.51
N MET A 26 9.02 0.05 1.01
CA MET A 26 7.96 0.61 0.16
C MET A 26 7.19 1.73 0.87
N LEU A 27 6.81 1.53 2.13
CA LEU A 27 6.12 2.56 2.93
C LEU A 27 6.99 3.81 3.13
N GLY A 28 8.28 3.64 3.41
CA GLY A 28 9.24 4.75 3.51
C GLY A 28 9.38 5.52 2.18
N GLY A 29 9.47 4.80 1.06
CA GLY A 29 9.48 5.41 -0.28
C GLY A 29 8.19 6.16 -0.60
N PHE A 30 7.03 5.59 -0.25
CA PHE A 30 5.72 6.21 -0.42
C PHE A 30 5.58 7.49 0.42
N ALA A 31 6.06 7.47 1.67
CA ALA A 31 6.08 8.66 2.51
C ALA A 31 6.96 9.77 1.89
N ASN A 32 8.17 9.41 1.45
CA ASN A 32 9.11 10.35 0.82
C ASN A 32 8.56 10.95 -0.47
N GLN A 33 7.91 10.16 -1.32
CA GLN A 33 7.26 10.66 -2.54
C GLN A 33 6.22 11.74 -2.20
N GLN A 34 5.38 11.49 -1.20
CA GLN A 34 4.32 12.42 -0.84
C GLN A 34 4.86 13.70 -0.20
N LEU A 35 5.89 13.60 0.63
CA LEU A 35 6.59 14.76 1.19
C LEU A 35 7.25 15.62 0.09
N ALA A 36 7.86 14.98 -0.91
CA ALA A 36 8.43 15.68 -2.07
C ALA A 36 7.37 16.44 -2.89
N ARG A 37 6.10 16.04 -2.79
CA ARG A 37 4.94 16.72 -3.41
C ARG A 37 4.28 17.75 -2.48
N ASN A 38 4.96 18.13 -1.38
CA ASN A 38 4.50 19.10 -0.39
C ASN A 38 3.18 18.72 0.31
N LEU A 39 2.88 17.42 0.45
CA LEU A 39 1.75 16.99 1.28
C LEU A 39 2.07 17.23 2.76
N ALA A 40 1.04 17.61 3.54
CA ALA A 40 1.15 17.74 4.98
C ALA A 40 1.53 16.39 5.63
N ARG A 41 2.40 16.43 6.65
CA ARG A 41 2.87 15.21 7.36
C ARG A 41 1.73 14.36 7.89
N SER A 42 0.69 14.98 8.45
CA SER A 42 -0.51 14.28 8.92
C SER A 42 -1.24 13.50 7.82
N THR A 43 -1.26 14.03 6.58
CA THR A 43 -1.82 13.33 5.43
C THR A 43 -0.96 12.14 5.03
N VAL A 44 0.37 12.30 5.06
CA VAL A 44 1.32 11.22 4.75
C VAL A 44 1.17 10.08 5.75
N GLU A 45 1.20 10.40 7.04
CA GLU A 45 1.01 9.44 8.14
C GLU A 45 -0.35 8.75 8.07
N GLY A 46 -1.42 9.50 7.80
CA GLY A 46 -2.77 8.95 7.65
C GLY A 46 -2.86 7.94 6.51
N ARG A 47 -2.23 8.22 5.38
CA ARG A 47 -2.19 7.30 4.24
C ARG A 47 -1.33 6.07 4.53
N GLU A 48 -0.17 6.23 5.14
CA GLU A 48 0.69 5.12 5.54
C GLU A 48 -0.02 4.18 6.53
N ASN A 49 -0.67 4.73 7.55
CA ASN A 49 -1.45 3.96 8.52
C ASN A 49 -2.61 3.21 7.87
N THR A 50 -3.26 3.82 6.88
CA THR A 50 -4.32 3.16 6.12
C THR A 50 -3.78 1.94 5.35
N VAL A 51 -2.64 2.09 4.67
CA VAL A 51 -2.01 1.00 3.92
C VAL A 51 -1.58 -0.14 4.85
N LYS A 52 -1.02 0.18 6.02
CA LYS A 52 -0.70 -0.81 7.07
C LYS A 52 -1.95 -1.52 7.58
N ALA A 53 -3.03 -0.78 7.83
CA ALA A 53 -4.29 -1.37 8.29
C ALA A 53 -4.90 -2.32 7.26
N PHE A 54 -4.84 -1.96 5.97
CA PHE A 54 -5.27 -2.85 4.90
C PHE A 54 -4.42 -4.13 4.85
N ALA A 55 -3.09 -3.99 4.82
CA ALA A 55 -2.15 -5.12 4.81
C ALA A 55 -2.39 -6.08 5.98
N ALA A 56 -2.63 -5.53 7.18
CA ALA A 56 -2.92 -6.31 8.38
C ALA A 56 -4.29 -7.01 8.31
N TYR A 57 -5.31 -6.36 7.73
CA TYR A 57 -6.64 -6.94 7.55
C TYR A 57 -6.59 -8.16 6.61
N VAL A 58 -5.92 -8.03 5.47
CA VAL A 58 -5.83 -9.11 4.47
C VAL A 58 -4.75 -10.15 4.81
N ASN A 59 -3.91 -9.86 5.81
CA ASN A 59 -2.75 -10.67 6.18
C ASN A 59 -1.87 -11.05 4.97
N ALA A 60 -1.64 -10.09 4.09
CA ALA A 60 -0.95 -10.27 2.82
C ALA A 60 -0.18 -9.01 2.41
N PHE A 61 0.88 -9.21 1.62
CA PHE A 61 1.75 -8.12 1.16
C PHE A 61 1.30 -7.54 -0.19
N PRO A 62 1.79 -6.35 -0.58
CA PRO A 62 1.30 -5.64 -1.77
C PRO A 62 1.29 -6.43 -3.09
N TRP A 63 2.24 -7.35 -3.29
CA TRP A 63 2.33 -8.21 -4.48
C TRP A 63 1.33 -9.38 -4.49
N GLN A 64 0.51 -9.53 -3.46
CA GLN A 64 -0.53 -10.55 -3.35
C GLN A 64 -1.94 -9.96 -3.30
N TRP A 65 -2.06 -8.63 -3.26
CA TRP A 65 -3.36 -7.99 -3.13
C TRP A 65 -4.21 -8.17 -4.38
N THR A 66 -5.52 -8.21 -4.18
CA THR A 66 -6.51 -8.30 -5.25
C THR A 66 -7.60 -7.24 -5.07
N PRO A 67 -8.34 -6.87 -6.12
CA PRO A 67 -9.48 -5.97 -5.98
C PRO A 67 -10.54 -6.49 -4.98
N ALA A 68 -10.79 -7.80 -4.97
CA ALA A 68 -11.75 -8.42 -4.06
C ALA A 68 -11.41 -8.21 -2.58
N MET A 69 -10.11 -8.29 -2.23
CA MET A 69 -9.65 -8.00 -0.86
C MET A 69 -9.94 -6.56 -0.44
N VAL A 70 -9.81 -5.59 -1.36
CA VAL A 70 -10.15 -4.19 -1.08
C VAL A 70 -11.65 -4.04 -0.89
N ASP A 71 -12.47 -4.64 -1.77
CA ASP A 71 -13.92 -4.57 -1.69
C ASP A 71 -14.46 -5.15 -0.38
N GLU A 72 -13.90 -6.30 0.04
CA GLU A 72 -14.23 -6.95 1.31
C GLU A 72 -13.88 -6.03 2.49
N TRP A 73 -12.65 -5.52 2.55
CA TRP A 73 -12.20 -4.64 3.62
C TRP A 73 -13.06 -3.37 3.74
N LEU A 74 -13.35 -2.70 2.62
CA LEU A 74 -14.18 -1.50 2.61
C LEU A 74 -15.64 -1.80 2.95
N GLY A 75 -16.13 -2.98 2.56
CA GLY A 75 -17.45 -3.50 2.94
C GLY A 75 -17.57 -3.70 4.45
N ASP A 76 -16.59 -4.33 5.07
CA ASP A 76 -16.53 -4.55 6.52
C ASP A 76 -16.42 -3.25 7.31
N LEU A 77 -15.60 -2.31 6.85
CA LEU A 77 -15.50 -0.99 7.46
C LEU A 77 -16.83 -0.21 7.44
N ARG A 78 -17.66 -0.44 6.41
CA ARG A 78 -19.00 0.13 6.34
C ARG A 78 -19.97 -0.58 7.28
N SER A 79 -20.00 -1.91 7.22
CA SER A 79 -21.04 -2.72 7.87
C SER A 79 -20.77 -2.98 9.35
N LEU A 80 -19.50 -3.17 9.74
CA LEU A 80 -19.11 -3.58 11.09
C LEU A 80 -18.58 -2.43 11.95
N ARG A 81 -18.25 -1.29 11.35
CA ARG A 81 -17.65 -0.14 12.04
C ARG A 81 -18.41 1.17 11.83
N ASP A 82 -19.51 1.14 11.06
CA ASP A 82 -20.36 2.28 10.72
C ASP A 82 -19.57 3.52 10.26
N LEU A 83 -18.46 3.29 9.52
CA LEU A 83 -17.63 4.39 9.08
C LEU A 83 -18.35 5.22 8.02
N LYS A 84 -18.25 6.54 8.18
CA LYS A 84 -18.78 7.51 7.21
C LYS A 84 -18.21 7.25 5.82
N ARG A 85 -19.03 7.43 4.78
CA ARG A 85 -18.63 7.26 3.36
C ARG A 85 -17.36 8.05 2.99
N SER A 86 -17.18 9.23 3.58
CA SER A 86 -15.97 10.06 3.38
C SER A 86 -14.69 9.38 3.88
N THR A 87 -14.77 8.68 5.01
CA THR A 87 -13.63 7.94 5.60
C THR A 87 -13.29 6.74 4.73
N ILE A 88 -14.30 5.96 4.32
CA ILE A 88 -14.12 4.82 3.41
C ILE A 88 -13.46 5.27 2.11
N ARG A 89 -13.95 6.37 1.53
CA ARG A 89 -13.34 6.97 0.33
C ARG A 89 -11.89 7.37 0.58
N SER A 90 -11.60 8.04 1.69
CA SER A 90 -10.22 8.41 2.04
C SER A 90 -9.31 7.18 2.17
N TYR A 91 -9.83 6.06 2.68
CA TYR A 91 -9.05 4.84 2.81
C TYR A 91 -8.77 4.18 1.46
N SER A 92 -9.80 4.06 0.63
CA SER A 92 -9.68 3.59 -0.75
C SER A 92 -8.66 4.41 -1.55
N GLU A 93 -8.71 5.75 -1.46
CA GLU A 93 -7.75 6.62 -2.16
C GLU A 93 -6.32 6.48 -1.63
N ALA A 94 -6.12 6.21 -0.34
CA ALA A 94 -4.79 5.95 0.21
C ALA A 94 -4.18 4.66 -0.35
N VAL A 95 -4.96 3.56 -0.39
CA VAL A 95 -4.53 2.29 -0.99
C VAL A 95 -4.26 2.45 -2.48
N ARG A 96 -5.14 3.17 -3.20
CA ARG A 96 -4.97 3.47 -4.62
C ARG A 96 -3.67 4.23 -4.90
N ALA A 97 -3.39 5.26 -4.11
CA ALA A 97 -2.19 6.08 -4.22
C ALA A 97 -0.92 5.26 -3.96
N PHE A 98 -0.96 4.38 -2.95
CA PHE A 98 0.16 3.47 -2.68
C PHE A 98 0.38 2.48 -3.82
N CYS A 99 -0.68 1.88 -4.37
CA CYS A 99 -0.55 0.96 -5.50
C CYS A 99 0.02 1.67 -6.72
N HIS A 100 -0.43 2.91 -6.99
CA HIS A 100 0.13 3.72 -8.08
C HIS A 100 1.64 3.96 -7.90
N PHE A 101 2.08 4.32 -6.69
CA PHE A 101 3.50 4.44 -6.35
C PHE A 101 4.26 3.11 -6.52
N ALA A 102 3.70 2.00 -6.05
CA ALA A 102 4.33 0.68 -6.11
C ALA A 102 4.45 0.13 -7.54
N THR A 103 3.53 0.52 -8.43
CA THR A 103 3.55 0.13 -9.84
C THR A 103 4.35 1.06 -10.74
N ASP A 104 4.79 2.22 -10.23
CA ASP A 104 5.54 3.19 -11.02
C ASP A 104 6.97 2.67 -11.29
N PRO A 105 7.35 2.48 -12.58
CA PRO A 105 8.66 1.94 -12.95
C PRO A 105 9.84 2.75 -12.41
N LEU A 106 9.67 4.03 -12.10
CA LEU A 106 10.73 4.89 -11.55
C LEU A 106 11.21 4.44 -10.17
N TYR A 107 10.43 3.64 -9.46
CA TYR A 107 10.78 3.12 -8.13
C TYR A 107 11.14 1.63 -8.13
N GLU A 108 11.00 0.93 -9.25
CA GLU A 108 11.43 -0.46 -9.46
C GLU A 108 10.86 -1.50 -8.47
N TRP A 109 9.80 -1.16 -7.73
CA TRP A 109 9.19 -2.08 -6.76
C TRP A 109 8.55 -3.30 -7.41
N ALA A 110 7.93 -3.13 -8.59
CA ALA A 110 7.36 -4.25 -9.34
C ALA A 110 8.43 -5.30 -9.67
N THR A 111 9.55 -4.88 -10.27
CA THR A 111 10.69 -5.75 -10.58
C THR A 111 11.26 -6.38 -9.31
N THR A 112 11.48 -5.58 -8.26
CA THR A 112 12.04 -6.06 -6.99
C THR A 112 11.17 -7.15 -6.36
N CYS A 113 9.85 -6.98 -6.38
CA CYS A 113 8.93 -7.97 -5.82
C CYS A 113 8.86 -9.23 -6.69
N GLU A 114 8.84 -9.07 -8.02
CA GLU A 114 8.81 -10.20 -8.95
C GLU A 114 10.03 -11.10 -8.74
N GLU A 115 11.23 -10.52 -8.68
CA GLU A 115 12.48 -11.25 -8.48
C GLU A 115 12.58 -11.94 -7.11
N ARG A 116 12.04 -11.32 -6.05
CA ARG A 116 12.16 -11.81 -4.68
C ARG A 116 11.04 -12.76 -4.26
N PHE A 117 9.84 -12.55 -4.77
CA PHE A 117 8.61 -13.18 -4.28
C PHE A 117 7.79 -13.87 -5.38
N GLY A 118 8.20 -13.77 -6.65
CA GLY A 118 7.51 -14.40 -7.78
C GLY A 118 6.18 -13.75 -8.16
N SER A 119 5.94 -12.52 -7.70
CA SER A 119 4.78 -11.69 -8.05
C SER A 119 5.10 -10.21 -7.82
N HIS A 120 4.30 -9.31 -8.36
CA HIS A 120 4.50 -7.87 -8.28
C HIS A 120 3.23 -7.14 -7.81
N PRO A 121 3.38 -5.94 -7.19
CA PRO A 121 2.23 -5.08 -6.89
C PRO A 121 1.50 -4.67 -8.16
N VAL A 122 0.17 -4.61 -8.08
CA VAL A 122 -0.71 -4.13 -9.15
C VAL A 122 -1.68 -3.09 -8.60
N GLN A 123 -2.32 -2.31 -9.49
CA GLN A 123 -3.42 -1.43 -9.07
C GLN A 123 -4.65 -2.28 -8.75
N VAL A 124 -4.98 -2.40 -7.46
CA VAL A 124 -6.16 -3.15 -6.99
C VAL A 124 -7.37 -2.29 -6.71
N VAL A 125 -7.21 -0.96 -6.66
CA VAL A 125 -8.31 -0.02 -6.48
C VAL A 125 -8.72 0.54 -7.83
N HIS A 126 -9.76 -0.04 -8.41
CA HIS A 126 -10.39 0.48 -9.60
C HIS A 126 -11.44 1.54 -9.24
N GLU A 127 -11.83 2.35 -10.24
CA GLU A 127 -12.72 3.48 -10.03
C GLU A 127 -13.99 3.04 -9.28
N TRP A 128 -14.34 3.76 -8.20
CA TRP A 128 -15.58 3.51 -7.47
C TRP A 128 -16.74 3.84 -8.40
N ALA A 129 -17.27 2.82 -9.10
CA ALA A 129 -18.57 2.93 -9.73
C ALA A 129 -19.54 3.29 -8.60
N ALA A 130 -20.07 4.52 -8.64
CA ALA A 130 -21.06 4.99 -7.69
C ALA A 130 -22.34 4.16 -7.83
N ALA A 131 -22.35 2.95 -7.29
CA ALA A 131 -23.55 2.15 -7.11
C ALA A 131 -24.39 2.85 -6.04
N GLY A 132 -25.37 3.64 -6.50
CA GLY A 132 -26.40 4.24 -5.65
C GLY A 132 -26.78 5.68 -5.94
N ARG A 133 -26.96 6.07 -7.22
CA ARG A 133 -28.11 6.91 -7.56
C ARG A 133 -29.26 5.97 -7.91
N ARG A 134 -30.08 5.63 -6.91
CA ARG A 134 -31.46 5.19 -7.05
C ARG A 134 -32.23 5.74 -5.86
#